data_AF-A0A4Q4CYG9-F1
#
_entry.id   AF-A0A4Q4CYG9-F1
#
_cell.length_a   1.000
_cell.length_b   1.000
_cell.length_c   1.000
_cell.angle_alpha   90.00
_cell.angle_beta   90.00
_cell.angle_gamma   90.00
#
_symmetry.space_group_name_H-M   'P 1'
#
loop_
_entity.id
_entity.type
_entity.pdbx_description
1 polymer ?
#
loop_
_entity_poly.entity_id
_entity_poly.type
_entity_poly.pdbx_seq_one_letter_code
_entity_poly.pdbx_strand_id
1 'polypeptide(L)'
;MAPQEGLGGLLLVRALGRGAGTRVGDISHAIESYVRSQGRYGITDGFTGHGIGSEMHQAPDVPNSGRRGKGPKLALGMALAIEPMITLGTSRAAILEDDWTAVTTDGTWAAHHEHSITVTTEGVWVLTALDGGAARLAELGVPCAEPA
;
A
#
# COMPACT_ATOMS: atom_id res chain seq x y z
N MET A 1 -25.16 -7.37 4.35
CA MET A 1 -24.21 -8.43 4.76
C MET A 1 -22.92 -7.72 5.11
N ALA A 2 -22.57 -7.61 6.39
CA ALA A 2 -21.32 -6.95 6.78
C ALA A 2 -20.13 -7.78 6.25
N PRO A 3 -19.08 -7.16 5.67
CA PRO A 3 -17.91 -7.90 5.26
C PRO A 3 -17.29 -8.52 6.51
N GLN A 4 -17.03 -9.83 6.46
CA GLN A 4 -16.29 -10.48 7.54
C GLN A 4 -14.87 -9.92 7.50
N GLU A 5 -14.52 -9.15 8.53
CA GLU A 5 -13.18 -8.63 8.81
C GLU A 5 -12.19 -9.80 8.91
N GLY A 6 -11.60 -10.19 7.78
CA GLY A 6 -10.54 -11.18 7.75
C GLY A 6 -9.30 -10.69 8.49
N LEU A 7 -8.51 -11.59 9.06
CA LEU A 7 -7.26 -11.31 9.79
C LEU A 7 -6.30 -10.34 9.04
N GLY A 8 -6.40 -10.27 7.70
CA GLY A 8 -5.63 -9.38 6.85
C GLY A 8 -5.98 -7.89 6.98
N GLY A 9 -7.25 -7.54 7.21
CA GLY A 9 -7.66 -6.15 7.43
C GLY A 9 -7.00 -5.56 8.68
N LEU A 10 -7.00 -6.35 9.76
CA LEU A 10 -6.37 -5.99 11.04
C LEU A 10 -4.83 -5.82 10.95
N LEU A 11 -4.17 -6.45 9.98
CA LEU A 11 -2.71 -6.31 9.78
C LEU A 11 -2.34 -4.97 9.13
N LEU A 12 -3.11 -4.50 8.15
CA LEU A 12 -2.93 -3.19 7.50
C LEU A 12 -3.15 -2.05 8.49
N VAL A 13 -4.20 -2.20 9.31
CA VAL A 13 -4.54 -1.30 10.43
C VAL A 13 -3.38 -1.14 11.40
N ARG A 14 -2.72 -2.24 11.76
CA ARG A 14 -1.61 -2.25 12.72
C ARG A 14 -0.28 -1.77 12.15
N ALA A 15 -0.12 -1.77 10.83
CA ALA A 15 1.07 -1.22 10.17
C ALA A 15 0.98 0.31 10.11
N LEU A 16 -0.15 0.84 9.63
CA LEU A 16 -0.37 2.29 9.49
C LEU A 16 -0.60 2.99 10.83
N GLY A 17 -1.34 2.36 11.76
CA GLY A 17 -1.74 2.98 13.03
C GLY A 17 -0.64 3.22 14.07
N ARG A 18 0.62 2.85 13.76
CA ARG A 18 1.77 3.16 14.62
C ARG A 18 2.48 4.47 14.25
N GLY A 19 2.14 5.07 13.11
CA GLY A 19 2.78 6.30 12.64
C GLY A 19 4.31 6.16 12.55
N ALA A 20 5.04 7.11 13.14
CA ALA A 20 6.50 7.12 13.16
C ALA A 20 7.08 5.86 13.83
N GLY A 21 8.06 5.23 13.19
CA GLY A 21 8.70 4.00 13.68
C GLY A 21 8.18 2.69 13.09
N THR A 22 7.06 2.72 12.37
CA THR A 22 6.69 1.68 11.39
C THR A 22 7.80 1.56 10.33
N ARG A 23 7.96 0.38 9.73
CA ARG A 23 8.86 0.20 8.58
C ARG A 23 8.06 -0.09 7.32
N VAL A 24 8.64 0.25 6.17
CA VAL A 24 8.06 -0.06 4.85
C VAL A 24 7.65 -1.53 4.74
N GLY A 25 8.48 -2.47 5.22
CA GLY A 25 8.17 -3.89 5.17
C GLY A 25 6.96 -4.32 6.01
N ASP A 26 6.52 -3.51 6.98
CA ASP A 26 5.25 -3.73 7.68
C ASP A 26 4.06 -3.44 6.78
N ILE A 27 4.13 -2.39 5.94
CA ILE A 27 3.11 -2.06 4.93
C ILE A 27 3.07 -3.17 3.87
N SER A 28 4.23 -3.51 3.29
CA SER A 28 4.35 -4.55 2.27
C SER A 28 3.82 -5.91 2.76
N HIS A 29 4.17 -6.28 3.99
CA HIS A 29 3.69 -7.53 4.60
C HIS A 29 2.17 -7.52 4.82
N ALA A 30 1.59 -6.37 5.19
CA ALA A 30 0.15 -6.24 5.37
C ALA A 30 -0.62 -6.36 4.04
N ILE A 31 -0.13 -5.71 2.97
CA ILE A 31 -0.69 -5.83 1.62
C ILE A 31 -0.69 -7.30 1.19
N GLU A 32 0.48 -7.95 1.24
CA GLU A 32 0.60 -9.35 0.84
C GLU A 32 -0.29 -10.27 1.68
N SER A 33 -0.29 -10.12 3.01
CA SER A 33 -1.11 -10.95 3.89
C SER A 33 -2.60 -10.78 3.58
N TYR A 34 -3.05 -9.55 3.32
CA TYR A 34 -4.43 -9.30 2.93
C TYR A 34 -4.76 -9.95 1.60
N VAL A 35 -3.99 -9.68 0.54
CA VAL A 35 -4.22 -10.26 -0.80
C VAL A 35 -4.26 -11.79 -0.75
N ARG A 36 -3.31 -12.42 -0.06
CA ARG A 36 -3.22 -13.87 0.09
C ARG A 36 -4.42 -14.46 0.86
N SER A 37 -5.02 -13.70 1.77
CA SER A 37 -6.23 -14.12 2.50
C SER A 37 -7.51 -14.08 1.65
N GLN A 38 -7.52 -13.32 0.55
CA GLN A 38 -8.69 -13.17 -0.32
C GLN A 38 -8.79 -14.25 -1.41
N GLY A 39 -7.70 -14.98 -1.68
CA GLY A 39 -7.67 -16.03 -2.69
C GLY A 39 -6.34 -16.14 -3.41
N ARG A 40 -6.35 -16.85 -4.54
CA ARG A 40 -5.18 -17.00 -5.40
C ARG A 40 -5.13 -15.84 -6.38
N TYR A 41 -4.42 -14.79 -5.99
CA TYR A 41 -4.14 -13.62 -6.83
C TYR A 41 -2.63 -13.43 -7.00
N GLY A 42 -2.20 -12.86 -8.11
CA GLY A 42 -0.84 -12.36 -8.27
C GLY A 42 -0.68 -10.98 -7.63
N ILE A 43 0.52 -10.68 -7.17
CA ILE A 43 0.97 -9.33 -6.81
C ILE A 43 2.05 -9.01 -7.82
N THR A 44 1.87 -7.99 -8.66
CA THR A 44 2.74 -7.80 -9.84
C THR A 44 4.20 -7.58 -9.44
N ASP A 45 5.10 -8.33 -10.07
CA ASP A 45 6.55 -8.22 -9.85
C ASP A 45 7.13 -6.99 -10.56
N GLY A 46 8.08 -6.30 -9.93
CA GLY A 46 8.79 -5.17 -10.54
C GLY A 46 8.07 -3.81 -10.47
N PHE A 47 6.87 -3.77 -9.91
CA PHE A 47 6.12 -2.53 -9.65
C PHE A 47 5.89 -2.36 -8.15
N THR A 48 6.20 -1.17 -7.64
CA THR A 48 6.13 -0.85 -6.22
C THR A 48 5.63 0.57 -6.04
N GLY A 49 5.08 0.87 -4.87
CA GLY A 49 4.94 2.26 -4.45
C GLY A 49 6.28 2.91 -4.20
N HIS A 50 6.24 4.18 -3.83
CA HIS A 50 7.43 5.01 -3.71
C HIS A 50 7.22 6.14 -2.69
N GLY A 51 8.32 6.77 -2.28
CA GLY A 51 8.27 8.08 -1.67
C GLY A 51 7.78 9.10 -2.70
N ILE A 52 6.99 10.07 -2.24
CA ILE A 52 6.45 11.14 -3.08
C ILE A 52 6.60 12.48 -2.35
N GLY A 53 6.78 13.58 -3.08
CA GLY A 53 6.88 14.91 -2.48
C GLY A 53 7.52 15.92 -3.41
N SER A 54 8.79 16.27 -3.15
CA SER A 54 9.58 17.15 -4.02
C SER A 54 9.88 16.55 -5.39
N GLU A 55 9.85 15.22 -5.48
CA GLU A 55 9.99 14.48 -6.73
C GLU A 55 8.80 13.53 -6.89
N MET A 56 8.47 13.21 -8.15
CA MET A 56 7.35 12.31 -8.48
C MET A 56 7.60 10.91 -7.90
N HIS A 57 8.82 10.38 -8.09
CA HIS A 57 9.26 9.13 -7.50
C HIS A 57 10.57 9.41 -6.74
N GLN A 58 10.60 9.11 -5.45
CA GLN A 58 11.78 9.20 -4.60
C GLN A 58 11.82 8.04 -3.61
N ALA A 59 12.96 7.85 -2.95
CA ALA A 59 13.07 6.84 -1.91
C ALA A 59 12.08 7.12 -0.74
N PRO A 60 11.59 6.07 -0.06
CA PRO A 60 11.86 4.66 -0.30
C PRO A 60 10.87 4.01 -1.28
N ASP A 61 11.29 2.95 -1.95
CA ASP A 61 10.35 2.03 -2.60
C ASP A 61 9.45 1.39 -1.55
N VAL A 62 8.19 1.15 -1.91
CA VAL A 62 7.16 0.51 -1.07
C VAL A 62 6.64 -0.74 -1.81
N PRO A 63 7.31 -1.89 -1.66
CA PRO A 63 6.88 -3.12 -2.32
C PRO A 63 5.49 -3.57 -1.88
N ASN A 64 4.77 -4.24 -2.78
CA ASN A 64 3.45 -4.82 -2.49
C ASN A 64 3.52 -6.19 -1.81
N SER A 65 4.74 -6.72 -1.59
CA SER A 65 5.02 -7.93 -0.83
C SER A 65 6.29 -7.77 0.01
N GLY A 66 6.34 -8.41 1.19
CA GLY A 66 7.47 -8.15 2.08
C GLY A 66 7.40 -8.79 3.45
N ARG A 67 8.45 -8.55 4.22
CA ARG A 67 8.62 -9.10 5.57
C ARG A 67 8.44 -8.01 6.62
N ARG A 68 7.60 -8.31 7.62
CA ARG A 68 7.39 -7.49 8.80
C ARG A 68 8.71 -7.06 9.45
N GLY A 69 8.81 -5.79 9.83
CA GLY A 69 9.97 -5.21 10.51
C GLY A 69 11.22 -5.03 9.64
N LYS A 70 11.11 -5.11 8.31
CA LYS A 70 12.21 -4.89 7.36
C LYS A 70 12.03 -3.59 6.57
N GLY A 71 13.09 -3.16 5.90
CA GLY A 71 13.10 -1.95 5.09
C GLY A 71 13.23 -0.65 5.91
N PRO A 72 13.20 0.50 5.22
CA PRO A 72 13.34 1.82 5.83
C PRO A 72 12.31 2.09 6.92
N LYS A 73 12.69 2.85 7.94
CA LYS A 73 11.76 3.35 8.97
C LYS A 73 11.04 4.57 8.43
N LEU A 74 9.75 4.67 8.72
CA LEU A 74 8.96 5.84 8.41
C LEU A 74 9.29 6.99 9.39
N ALA A 75 9.36 8.20 8.85
CA ALA A 75 9.61 9.43 9.60
C ALA A 75 8.38 10.36 9.52
N LEU A 76 8.24 11.25 10.49
CA LEU A 76 7.18 12.27 10.47
C LEU A 76 7.28 13.12 9.20
N GLY A 77 6.14 13.42 8.60
CA GLY A 77 6.02 14.17 7.35
C GLY A 77 6.41 13.40 6.08
N MET A 78 6.95 12.18 6.21
CA MET A 78 7.25 11.34 5.05
C MET A 78 5.95 11.00 4.32
N ALA A 79 5.91 11.32 3.02
CA ALA A 79 4.81 10.95 2.15
C ALA A 79 5.18 9.78 1.25
N LEU A 80 4.24 8.84 1.12
CA LEU A 80 4.41 7.61 0.34
C LEU A 80 3.18 7.40 -0.55
N ALA A 81 3.42 6.99 -1.79
CA ALA A 81 2.43 6.31 -2.62
C ALA A 81 2.38 4.84 -2.20
N ILE A 82 1.18 4.37 -1.84
CA ILE A 82 0.90 2.95 -1.58
C ILE A 82 -0.04 2.47 -2.67
N GLU A 83 0.46 1.61 -3.55
CA GLU A 83 -0.15 1.36 -4.86
C GLU A 83 -0.16 -0.14 -5.26
N PRO A 84 -0.96 -0.98 -4.59
CA PRO A 84 -1.05 -2.39 -4.93
C PRO A 84 -1.59 -2.64 -6.35
N MET A 85 -0.80 -3.32 -7.17
CA MET A 85 -1.24 -3.92 -8.43
C MET A 85 -1.44 -5.43 -8.25
N ILE A 86 -2.68 -5.88 -8.44
CA ILE A 86 -3.12 -7.26 -8.18
C ILE A 86 -3.64 -7.88 -9.47
N THR A 87 -3.30 -9.14 -9.73
CA THR A 87 -3.72 -9.86 -10.94
C THR A 87 -4.59 -11.07 -10.58
N LEU A 88 -5.51 -11.45 -11.47
CA LEU A 88 -6.30 -12.69 -11.31
C LEU A 88 -5.45 -13.96 -11.49
N GLY A 89 -4.37 -13.88 -12.27
CA GLY A 89 -3.46 -14.98 -12.55
C GLY A 89 -2.13 -14.88 -11.77
N THR A 90 -1.04 -14.81 -12.53
CA THR A 90 0.34 -14.79 -12.04
C THR A 90 0.84 -13.38 -11.76
N SER A 91 1.92 -13.24 -11.00
CA SER A 91 2.59 -11.95 -10.74
C SER A 91 3.33 -11.37 -11.94
N ARG A 92 3.44 -12.12 -13.04
CA ARG A 92 4.33 -11.79 -14.15
C ARG A 92 3.69 -10.80 -15.11
N ALA A 93 4.38 -9.68 -15.29
CA ALA A 93 4.06 -8.67 -16.29
C ALA A 93 5.15 -8.58 -17.36
N ALA A 94 4.78 -8.05 -18.52
CA ALA A 94 5.69 -7.66 -19.59
C ALA A 94 5.40 -6.20 -19.97
N ILE A 95 6.44 -5.47 -20.35
CA ILE A 95 6.31 -4.15 -20.98
C ILE A 95 6.20 -4.37 -22.48
N LEU A 96 5.22 -3.71 -23.12
CA LEU A 96 5.02 -3.78 -24.56
C LEU A 96 6.09 -2.97 -25.31
N GLU A 97 6.06 -3.07 -26.64
CA GLU A 97 7.01 -2.38 -27.54
C GLU A 97 6.94 -0.85 -27.48
N ASP A 98 5.93 -0.29 -26.81
CA ASP A 98 5.83 1.14 -26.54
C ASP A 98 6.67 1.59 -25.34
N ASP A 99 7.39 0.68 -24.68
CA ASP A 99 8.21 0.89 -23.49
C ASP A 99 7.44 1.36 -22.22
N TRP A 100 6.10 1.37 -22.26
CA TRP A 100 5.27 1.90 -21.16
C TRP A 100 4.17 0.96 -20.72
N THR A 101 3.44 0.36 -21.65
CA THR A 101 2.25 -0.41 -21.34
C THR A 101 2.65 -1.73 -20.69
N ALA A 102 2.33 -1.88 -19.41
CA ALA A 102 2.49 -3.12 -18.68
C ALA A 102 1.25 -4.02 -18.84
N VAL A 103 1.47 -5.27 -19.27
CA VAL A 103 0.41 -6.28 -19.41
C VAL A 103 0.74 -7.54 -18.64
N THR A 104 -0.29 -8.25 -18.15
CA THR A 104 -0.11 -9.58 -17.56
C THR A 104 0.32 -10.58 -18.64
N THR A 105 1.31 -11.42 -18.34
CA THR A 105 1.84 -12.40 -19.30
C THR A 105 0.90 -13.58 -19.57
N ASP A 106 -0.11 -13.80 -18.73
CA ASP A 106 -1.11 -14.85 -18.87
C ASP A 106 -2.46 -14.37 -19.43
N GLY A 107 -2.54 -13.08 -19.80
CA GLY A 107 -3.74 -12.46 -20.38
C GLY A 107 -4.92 -12.29 -19.41
N THR A 108 -4.71 -12.49 -18.11
CA THR A 108 -5.76 -12.31 -17.10
C THR A 108 -5.94 -10.83 -16.72
N TRP A 109 -7.04 -10.50 -16.03
CA TRP A 109 -7.27 -9.13 -15.59
C TRP A 109 -6.35 -8.72 -14.45
N ALA A 110 -5.98 -7.44 -14.44
CA ALA A 110 -5.30 -6.78 -13.34
C ALA A 110 -6.13 -5.60 -12.81
N ALA A 111 -5.96 -5.29 -11.53
CA ALA A 111 -6.51 -4.11 -10.89
C ALA A 111 -5.40 -3.37 -10.14
N HIS A 112 -5.46 -2.05 -10.19
CA HIS A 112 -4.53 -1.16 -9.52
C HIS A 112 -5.34 -0.13 -8.72
N HIS A 113 -4.89 0.18 -7.51
CA HIS A 113 -5.42 1.25 -6.70
C HIS A 113 -4.29 1.92 -5.93
N GLU A 114 -4.37 3.23 -5.75
CA GLU A 114 -3.32 4.02 -5.12
C GLU A 114 -3.91 5.07 -4.17
N HIS A 115 -3.25 5.24 -3.03
CA HIS A 115 -3.36 6.45 -2.24
C HIS A 115 -1.98 6.97 -1.85
N SER A 116 -1.83 8.29 -1.85
CA SER A 116 -0.70 8.95 -1.18
C SER A 116 -1.07 9.22 0.27
N ILE A 117 -0.18 8.85 1.18
CA ILE A 117 -0.34 9.09 2.62
C ILE A 117 0.83 9.89 3.15
N THR A 118 0.64 10.60 4.26
CA THR A 118 1.74 11.16 5.05
C THR A 118 1.69 10.66 6.48
N VAL A 119 2.85 10.48 7.09
CA VAL A 119 2.99 10.03 8.47
C VAL A 119 2.92 11.22 9.42
N THR A 120 2.02 11.19 10.37
CA THR A 120 1.82 12.26 11.36
C THR A 120 2.21 11.79 12.77
N THR A 121 2.18 12.71 13.73
CA THR A 121 2.55 12.41 15.13
C THR A 121 1.60 11.42 15.79
N GLU A 122 0.35 11.40 15.36
CA GLU A 122 -0.70 10.58 15.96
C GLU A 122 -1.18 9.44 15.04
N GLY A 123 -0.71 9.36 13.80
CA GLY A 123 -1.11 8.31 12.87
C GLY A 123 -0.68 8.58 11.43
N VAL A 124 -1.63 8.46 10.51
CA VAL A 124 -1.45 8.80 9.09
C VAL A 124 -2.55 9.73 8.62
N TRP A 125 -2.27 10.48 7.56
CA TRP A 125 -3.27 11.25 6.80
C TRP A 125 -3.23 10.82 5.34
N VAL A 126 -4.40 10.51 4.75
CA VAL A 126 -4.52 10.12 3.35
C VAL A 126 -4.70 11.36 2.48
N LEU A 127 -3.62 11.82 1.86
CA LEU A 127 -3.54 13.07 1.11
C LEU A 127 -4.49 13.12 -0.09
N THR A 128 -4.82 11.96 -0.66
CA THR A 128 -5.69 11.84 -1.83
C THR A 128 -7.12 11.40 -1.50
N ALA A 129 -7.51 11.38 -0.22
CA ALA A 129 -8.89 11.18 0.22
C ALA A 129 -9.55 12.52 0.61
N LEU A 130 -10.85 12.67 0.34
CA LEU A 130 -11.58 13.93 0.56
C LEU A 130 -11.62 14.36 2.04
N ASP A 131 -11.62 13.41 2.97
CA ASP A 131 -11.65 13.62 4.42
C ASP A 131 -10.34 13.21 5.10
N GLY A 132 -9.24 13.11 4.33
CA GLY A 132 -7.99 12.59 4.85
C GLY A 132 -7.99 11.10 5.19
N GLY A 133 -9.06 10.37 4.82
CA GLY A 133 -9.28 8.99 5.19
C GLY A 133 -9.90 8.83 6.58
N ALA A 134 -10.31 9.93 7.24
CA ALA A 134 -10.79 9.91 8.62
C ALA A 134 -11.92 8.90 8.86
N ALA A 135 -12.96 8.88 8.03
CA ALA A 135 -14.08 7.95 8.20
C ALA A 135 -13.64 6.49 8.08
N ARG A 136 -12.88 6.16 7.03
CA ARG A 136 -12.46 4.78 6.76
C ARG A 136 -11.42 4.29 7.76
N LEU A 137 -10.47 5.14 8.15
CA LEU A 137 -9.47 4.82 9.16
C LEU A 137 -10.11 4.64 10.54
N ALA A 138 -11.14 5.42 10.89
CA ALA A 138 -11.89 5.24 12.13
C ALA A 138 -12.64 3.91 12.19
N GLU A 139 -13.32 3.49 11.11
CA GLU A 139 -13.94 2.16 11.01
C GLU A 139 -12.95 1.03 11.26
N LEU A 140 -11.71 1.25 10.82
CA LEU A 140 -10.61 0.31 10.91
C LEU A 140 -9.83 0.42 12.24
N GLY A 141 -10.16 1.37 13.12
CA GLY A 141 -9.42 1.61 14.37
C GLY A 141 -7.99 2.11 14.15
N VAL A 142 -7.72 2.76 13.02
CA VAL A 142 -6.44 3.41 12.71
C VAL A 142 -6.53 4.88 13.10
N PRO A 143 -5.60 5.38 13.94
CA PRO A 143 -5.49 6.81 14.19
C PRO A 143 -5.28 7.60 12.90
N CYS A 144 -6.13 8.60 12.69
CA CYS A 144 -6.03 9.58 11.63
C CYS A 144 -5.81 10.94 12.28
N ALA A 145 -4.83 11.69 11.81
CA ALA A 145 -4.58 13.04 12.29
C ALA A 145 -4.10 13.91 11.13
N GLU A 146 -4.68 15.11 11.02
CA GLU A 146 -4.28 16.11 10.04
C GLU A 146 -2.80 16.45 10.20
N PRO A 147 -2.06 16.66 9.09
CA PRO A 147 -0.73 17.24 9.17
C PRO A 147 -0.84 18.67 9.71
N ALA A 148 0.08 19.02 10.62
CA ALA A 148 0.17 20.35 11.22
C ALA A 148 0.64 21.43 10.23
#